data_AF-A8V2W4-F1
#
_entry.id   AF-A8V2W4-F1
#
_cell.length_a   1.000
_cell.length_b   1.000
_cell.length_c   1.000
_cell.angle_alpha   90.00
_cell.angle_beta   90.00
_cell.angle_gamma   90.00
#
_symmetry.space_group_name_H-M   'P 1'
#
loop_
_entity.id
_entity.type
_entity.pdbx_description
1 polymer ?
#
loop_
_entity_poly.entity_id
_entity_poly.type
_entity_poly.pdbx_seq_one_letter_code
_entity_poly.pdbx_strand_id
1 'polypeptide(L)'
;MANISVGQLEFTKVENQPVEIVERKGTGHPDTICDALGEELSIALSELYLKECGAIMHHNVDKALLIGGIAEPKFGGGFIVSPIEVYLTGRAINELNGKRLPVEELAVETAHKWLKENIPNLDIANHITIIPKLKPGSKDLVELFERFQLKGEIPLANDTSFGTGFAPFNDTETIVYELERTLNSKEFKKNHPYVGEDIKIMGVRNYDQIRITIAMAFVDKYVKDINDYKEKKELVENYAYSIAQKLTTKEVKIFLNTADEEEKGSVYITVTGTSAEAGDDGEIGRGNRVNGLITPYRPMSLEAAAGKNPVSHIGKIYNTAAMDMAERIVSEVKR
;
A
#
# COMPACT_ATOMS: atom_id res chain seq x y z
N MET A 1 -32.64 -0.45 -15.54
CA MET A 1 -32.05 -1.79 -15.35
C MET A 1 -30.55 -1.66 -15.53
N ALA A 2 -29.75 -2.39 -14.75
CA ALA A 2 -28.29 -2.37 -14.89
C ALA A 2 -27.83 -3.22 -16.09
N ASN A 3 -26.72 -2.83 -16.73
CA ASN A 3 -26.11 -3.59 -17.82
C ASN A 3 -25.20 -4.67 -17.23
N ILE A 4 -25.71 -5.89 -17.05
CA ILE A 4 -24.97 -7.01 -16.45
C ILE A 4 -24.84 -8.11 -17.52
N SER A 5 -23.61 -8.57 -17.73
CA SER A 5 -23.29 -9.71 -18.59
C SER A 5 -22.53 -10.75 -17.79
N VAL A 6 -22.93 -12.02 -17.93
CA VAL A 6 -22.28 -13.17 -17.28
C VAL A 6 -21.90 -14.17 -18.36
N GLY A 7 -20.62 -14.54 -18.40
CA GLY A 7 -20.07 -15.48 -19.38
C GLY A 7 -18.98 -16.35 -18.78
N GLN A 8 -18.63 -17.43 -19.48
CA GLN A 8 -17.50 -18.27 -19.10
C GLN A 8 -16.17 -17.60 -19.51
N LEU A 9 -15.15 -17.79 -18.69
CA LEU A 9 -13.78 -17.36 -19.00
C LEU A 9 -13.20 -18.23 -20.12
N GLU A 10 -12.81 -17.62 -21.24
CA GLU A 10 -12.28 -18.33 -22.42
C GLU A 10 -10.75 -18.49 -22.40
N PHE A 11 -10.03 -17.85 -21.47
CA PHE A 11 -8.58 -17.98 -21.33
C PHE A 11 -8.17 -18.98 -20.23
N THR A 12 -6.97 -19.54 -20.35
CA THR A 12 -6.40 -20.47 -19.37
C THR A 12 -6.33 -19.84 -17.98
N LYS A 13 -6.95 -20.48 -16.99
CA LYS A 13 -6.87 -20.08 -15.59
C LYS A 13 -5.42 -19.90 -15.16
N VAL A 14 -5.14 -18.87 -14.37
CA VAL A 14 -3.77 -18.55 -13.88
C VAL A 14 -3.10 -19.76 -13.21
N GLU A 15 -3.84 -20.49 -12.39
CA GLU A 15 -3.38 -21.72 -11.71
C GLU A 15 -2.89 -22.82 -12.66
N ASN A 16 -3.40 -22.85 -13.90
CA ASN A 16 -3.06 -23.85 -14.91
C ASN A 16 -1.98 -23.34 -15.88
N GLN A 17 -1.54 -22.09 -15.74
CA GLN A 17 -0.44 -21.56 -16.55
C GLN A 17 0.90 -22.08 -16.00
N PRO A 18 1.89 -22.34 -16.88
CA PRO A 18 3.18 -22.88 -16.46
C PRO A 18 3.98 -21.86 -15.63
N VAL A 19 3.71 -20.57 -15.78
CA VAL A 19 4.40 -19.50 -15.03
C VAL A 19 3.37 -18.55 -14.44
N GLU A 20 3.70 -18.00 -13.28
CA GLU A 20 2.96 -16.93 -12.64
C GLU A 20 3.91 -16.04 -11.85
N ILE A 21 3.60 -14.74 -11.81
CA ILE A 21 4.34 -13.75 -11.03
C ILE A 21 3.32 -12.96 -10.20
N VAL A 22 3.64 -12.79 -8.91
CA VAL A 22 2.85 -12.01 -7.96
C VAL A 22 3.81 -11.18 -7.11
N GLU A 23 3.48 -9.91 -6.89
CA GLU A 23 4.26 -9.02 -6.03
C GLU A 23 3.35 -8.36 -4.99
N ARG A 24 3.91 -8.10 -3.80
CA ARG A 24 3.32 -7.23 -2.79
C ARG A 24 4.38 -6.31 -2.22
N LYS A 25 4.05 -5.02 -2.17
CA LYS A 25 4.83 -3.99 -1.48
C LYS A 25 4.20 -3.76 -0.11
N GLY A 26 4.98 -3.93 0.94
CA GLY A 26 4.50 -3.88 2.32
C GLY A 26 4.37 -2.48 2.88
N THR A 27 3.90 -2.38 4.12
CA THR A 27 3.52 -1.12 4.78
C THR A 27 4.59 -0.03 4.70
N GLY A 28 5.87 -0.36 4.90
CA GLY A 28 6.97 0.60 4.87
C GLY A 28 7.58 0.86 3.51
N HIS A 29 7.11 0.22 2.43
CA HIS A 29 7.59 0.50 1.09
C HIS A 29 7.16 1.92 0.67
N PRO A 30 8.03 2.76 0.07
CA PRO A 30 7.73 4.15 -0.31
C PRO A 30 6.39 4.35 -1.04
N ASP A 31 6.11 3.57 -2.09
CA ASP A 31 4.81 3.63 -2.80
C ASP A 31 3.60 3.34 -1.89
N THR A 32 3.73 2.38 -0.96
CA THR A 32 2.64 2.01 -0.06
C THR A 32 2.43 3.07 1.01
N ILE A 33 3.50 3.72 1.47
CA ILE A 33 3.40 4.92 2.31
C ILE A 33 2.61 6.00 1.57
N CYS A 34 2.96 6.32 0.32
CA CYS A 34 2.22 7.29 -0.47
C CYS A 34 0.73 6.95 -0.61
N ASP A 35 0.40 5.70 -0.97
CA ASP A 35 -0.98 5.22 -1.05
C ASP A 35 -1.72 5.41 0.29
N ALA A 36 -1.11 5.02 1.41
CA ALA A 36 -1.74 5.14 2.71
C ALA A 36 -1.96 6.60 3.14
N LEU A 37 -0.98 7.47 2.93
CA LEU A 37 -1.10 8.90 3.27
C LEU A 37 -2.20 9.59 2.46
N GLY A 38 -2.32 9.25 1.17
CA GLY A 38 -3.41 9.75 0.32
C GLY A 38 -4.77 9.27 0.80
N GLU A 39 -4.91 7.97 1.11
CA GLU A 39 -6.16 7.38 1.58
C GLU A 39 -6.61 7.95 2.93
N GLU A 40 -5.72 8.01 3.91
CA GLU A 40 -6.01 8.57 5.23
C GLU A 40 -6.44 10.05 5.13
N LEU A 41 -5.80 10.83 4.25
CA LEU A 41 -6.22 12.21 4.00
C LEU A 41 -7.61 12.27 3.36
N SER A 42 -7.96 11.38 2.45
CA SER A 42 -9.31 11.32 1.87
C SER A 42 -10.37 10.98 2.93
N ILE A 43 -10.06 10.06 3.84
CA ILE A 43 -10.94 9.72 4.97
C ILE A 43 -11.11 10.96 5.87
N ALA A 44 -10.01 11.58 6.29
CA ALA A 44 -10.03 12.74 7.18
C ALA A 44 -10.78 13.94 6.55
N LEU A 45 -10.59 14.20 5.25
CA LEU A 45 -11.35 15.22 4.53
C LEU A 45 -12.84 14.88 4.48
N SER A 46 -13.19 13.62 4.23
CA SER A 46 -14.59 13.17 4.22
C SER A 46 -15.27 13.39 5.56
N GLU A 47 -14.60 13.08 6.67
CA GLU A 47 -15.09 13.32 8.03
C GLU A 47 -15.22 14.82 8.36
N LEU A 48 -14.22 15.62 7.98
CA LEU A 48 -14.25 17.08 8.12
C LEU A 48 -15.46 17.65 7.39
N TYR A 49 -15.69 17.25 6.15
CA TYR A 49 -16.80 17.73 5.34
C TYR A 49 -18.15 17.26 5.87
N LEU A 50 -18.28 16.01 6.32
CA LEU A 50 -19.51 15.55 6.97
C LEU A 50 -19.85 16.42 8.19
N LYS A 51 -18.85 16.77 9.00
CA LYS A 51 -19.02 17.59 10.19
C LYS A 51 -19.36 19.05 9.86
N GLU A 52 -18.66 19.67 8.92
CA GLU A 52 -18.76 21.10 8.63
C GLU A 52 -19.82 21.45 7.58
N CYS A 53 -20.09 20.52 6.66
CA CYS A 53 -20.98 20.71 5.51
C CYS A 53 -22.25 19.85 5.56
N GLY A 54 -22.29 18.83 6.43
CA GLY A 54 -23.39 17.85 6.49
C GLY A 54 -23.33 16.78 5.38
N ALA A 55 -22.31 16.81 4.53
CA ALA A 55 -22.07 15.86 3.46
C ALA A 55 -20.56 15.78 3.17
N ILE A 56 -20.09 14.63 2.68
CA ILE A 56 -18.75 14.54 2.09
C ILE A 56 -18.73 15.50 0.90
N MET A 57 -17.71 16.36 0.75
CA MET A 57 -17.58 17.28 -0.40
C MET A 57 -16.55 16.78 -1.43
N HIS A 58 -16.54 17.38 -2.63
CA HIS A 58 -15.60 17.02 -3.68
C HIS A 58 -14.14 17.20 -3.22
N HIS A 59 -13.38 16.11 -3.26
CA HIS A 59 -11.94 16.10 -3.08
C HIS A 59 -11.33 14.93 -3.87
N ASN A 60 -10.07 15.03 -4.26
CA ASN A 60 -9.27 13.93 -4.81
C ASN A 60 -7.80 14.21 -4.48
N VAL A 61 -7.27 13.50 -3.49
CA VAL A 61 -5.90 13.63 -2.95
C VAL A 61 -5.06 12.41 -3.31
N ASP A 62 -5.35 11.83 -4.47
CA ASP A 62 -4.74 10.63 -5.03
C ASP A 62 -3.42 10.93 -5.78
N LYS A 63 -2.70 11.98 -5.36
CA LYS A 63 -1.40 12.36 -5.91
C LYS A 63 -0.44 12.69 -4.77
N ALA A 64 0.51 11.79 -4.52
CA ALA A 64 1.62 12.05 -3.61
C ALA A 64 2.94 11.65 -4.25
N LEU A 65 3.99 12.41 -3.92
CA LEU A 65 5.37 12.07 -4.23
C LEU A 65 6.14 12.05 -2.92
N LEU A 66 6.72 10.89 -2.58
CA LEU A 66 7.74 10.74 -1.56
C LEU A 66 9.10 10.83 -2.25
N ILE A 67 9.95 11.72 -1.74
CA ILE A 67 11.33 11.87 -2.15
C ILE A 67 12.21 11.31 -1.04
N GLY A 68 13.06 10.35 -1.39
CA GLY A 68 13.93 9.68 -0.44
C GLY A 68 14.87 10.64 0.28
N GLY A 69 15.09 10.36 1.57
CA GLY A 69 16.10 11.04 2.38
C GLY A 69 17.52 10.53 2.09
N ILE A 70 18.44 10.88 2.98
CA ILE A 70 19.78 10.32 3.02
C ILE A 70 20.04 9.83 4.43
N ALA A 71 20.51 8.59 4.58
CA ALA A 71 20.83 7.97 5.85
C ALA A 71 22.23 7.34 5.82
N GLU A 72 22.84 7.25 7.00
CA GLU A 72 24.04 6.44 7.25
C GLU A 72 23.70 5.33 8.24
N PRO A 73 23.02 4.24 7.81
CA PRO A 73 22.72 3.12 8.68
C PRO A 73 24.01 2.41 9.10
N LYS A 74 24.11 2.05 10.39
CA LYS A 74 25.27 1.37 10.98
C LYS A 74 24.79 0.37 12.01
N PHE A 75 25.46 -0.77 12.11
CA PHE A 75 25.17 -1.73 13.18
C PHE A 75 25.23 -1.04 14.55
N GLY A 76 24.20 -1.26 15.37
CA GLY A 76 24.03 -0.63 16.68
C GLY A 76 23.39 0.76 16.65
N GLY A 77 23.14 1.33 15.47
CA GLY A 77 22.43 2.59 15.28
C GLY A 77 23.19 3.57 14.39
N GLY A 78 22.57 3.93 13.27
CA GLY A 78 22.99 4.99 12.36
C GLY A 78 22.25 6.30 12.61
N PHE A 79 22.25 7.17 11.61
CA PHE A 79 21.53 8.45 11.68
C PHE A 79 21.01 8.88 10.30
N ILE A 80 19.97 9.71 10.32
CA ILE A 80 19.45 10.39 9.15
C ILE A 80 20.30 11.65 8.89
N VAL A 81 20.81 11.77 7.67
CA VAL A 81 21.57 12.93 7.17
C VAL A 81 20.64 13.98 6.59
N SER A 82 19.66 13.56 5.79
CA SER A 82 18.63 14.41 5.18
C SER A 82 17.27 13.76 5.34
N PRO A 83 16.24 14.51 5.79
CA PRO A 83 14.90 13.96 5.97
C PRO A 83 14.28 13.56 4.63
N ILE A 84 13.31 12.66 4.71
CA ILE A 84 12.36 12.33 3.64
C ILE A 84 11.47 13.55 3.40
N GLU A 85 11.12 13.83 2.15
CA GLU A 85 10.09 14.83 1.81
C GLU A 85 8.87 14.15 1.21
N VAL A 86 7.66 14.52 1.66
CA VAL A 86 6.42 14.02 1.07
C VAL A 86 5.55 15.17 0.60
N TYR A 87 5.34 15.26 -0.70
CA TYR A 87 4.41 16.19 -1.31
C TYR A 87 3.03 15.54 -1.40
N LEU A 88 2.08 16.00 -0.57
CA LEU A 88 0.68 15.56 -0.64
C LEU A 88 -0.11 16.57 -1.46
N THR A 89 -0.56 16.17 -2.65
CA THR A 89 -1.17 17.08 -3.62
C THR A 89 -2.55 16.61 -4.05
N GLY A 90 -3.36 17.53 -4.54
CA GLY A 90 -4.67 17.17 -5.07
C GLY A 90 -5.70 18.28 -4.95
N ARG A 91 -6.96 17.86 -5.00
CA ARG A 91 -8.13 18.73 -4.94
C ARG A 91 -8.83 18.61 -3.60
N ALA A 92 -9.05 19.73 -2.93
CA ALA A 92 -9.84 19.83 -1.70
C ALA A 92 -10.47 21.22 -1.60
N ILE A 93 -11.69 21.29 -1.09
CA ILE A 93 -12.35 22.56 -0.75
C ILE A 93 -11.73 23.07 0.55
N ASN A 94 -11.16 24.28 0.51
CA ASN A 94 -10.47 24.91 1.64
C ASN A 94 -11.23 26.14 2.20
N GLU A 95 -12.40 26.46 1.64
CA GLU A 95 -13.27 27.52 2.12
C GLU A 95 -14.74 27.16 1.85
N LEU A 96 -15.61 27.44 2.82
CA LEU A 96 -17.05 27.27 2.71
C LEU A 96 -17.74 28.49 3.31
N ASN A 97 -18.59 29.18 2.54
CA ASN A 97 -19.34 30.37 3.01
C ASN A 97 -18.46 31.42 3.71
N GLY A 98 -17.23 31.66 3.21
CA GLY A 98 -16.27 32.59 3.81
C GLY A 98 -15.51 32.03 5.03
N LYS A 99 -15.80 30.82 5.49
CA LYS A 99 -15.05 30.11 6.54
C LYS A 99 -13.94 29.26 5.91
N ARG A 100 -12.69 29.54 6.27
CA ARG A 100 -11.55 28.70 5.89
C ARG A 100 -11.61 27.34 6.59
N LEU A 101 -11.36 26.28 5.83
CA LEU A 101 -11.23 24.91 6.32
C LEU A 101 -9.73 24.54 6.42
N PRO A 102 -9.29 23.87 7.51
CA PRO A 102 -7.88 23.61 7.79
C PRO A 102 -7.36 22.37 7.03
N VAL A 103 -7.50 22.34 5.71
CA VAL A 103 -7.22 21.12 4.91
C VAL A 103 -5.73 20.79 4.82
N GLU A 104 -4.85 21.79 4.86
CA GLU A 104 -3.39 21.57 4.80
C GLU A 104 -2.86 21.12 6.16
N GLU A 105 -3.36 21.72 7.25
CA GLU A 105 -3.07 21.31 8.62
C GLU A 105 -3.53 19.87 8.87
N LEU A 106 -4.75 19.54 8.41
CA LEU A 106 -5.29 18.18 8.48
C LEU A 106 -4.43 17.16 7.73
N ALA A 107 -3.86 17.54 6.58
CA ALA A 107 -2.96 16.67 5.82
C ALA A 107 -1.69 16.33 6.59
N VAL A 108 -1.07 17.32 7.25
CA VAL A 108 0.12 17.10 8.08
C VAL A 108 -0.21 16.23 9.30
N GLU A 109 -1.28 16.55 10.02
CA GLU A 109 -1.68 15.81 11.22
C GLU A 109 -2.00 14.34 10.90
N THR A 110 -2.76 14.11 9.84
CA THR A 110 -3.15 12.76 9.39
C THR A 110 -1.93 11.95 8.97
N ALA A 111 -1.03 12.56 8.19
CA ALA A 111 0.19 11.89 7.76
C ALA A 111 1.10 11.52 8.94
N HIS A 112 1.33 12.46 9.86
CA HIS A 112 2.12 12.21 11.07
C HIS A 112 1.53 11.11 11.95
N LYS A 113 0.19 11.10 12.11
CA LYS A 113 -0.51 10.05 12.85
C LYS A 113 -0.26 8.69 12.23
N TRP A 114 -0.51 8.55 10.93
CA TRP A 114 -0.33 7.27 10.23
C TRP A 114 1.12 6.78 10.30
N LEU A 115 2.09 7.66 10.02
CA LEU A 115 3.52 7.30 10.06
C LEU A 115 3.96 6.88 11.46
N LYS A 116 3.51 7.57 12.51
CA LYS A 116 3.84 7.20 13.90
C LYS A 116 3.29 5.83 14.29
N GLU A 117 2.10 5.49 13.79
CA GLU A 117 1.43 4.22 14.10
C GLU A 117 2.01 3.05 13.28
N ASN A 118 2.53 3.31 12.07
CA ASN A 118 2.91 2.28 11.11
C ASN A 118 4.41 2.16 10.86
N ILE A 119 5.23 3.19 11.12
CA ILE A 119 6.70 3.18 10.97
C ILE A 119 7.35 3.66 12.29
N PRO A 120 7.30 2.85 13.36
CA PRO A 120 7.61 3.28 14.72
C PRO A 120 9.06 3.76 14.94
N ASN A 121 9.99 3.41 14.04
CA ASN A 121 11.39 3.84 14.12
C ASN A 121 11.67 5.14 13.34
N LEU A 122 10.69 5.69 12.64
CA LEU A 122 10.77 6.99 11.98
C LEU A 122 10.46 8.11 12.99
N ASP A 123 11.45 8.95 13.29
CA ASP A 123 11.22 10.17 14.07
C ASP A 123 10.52 11.21 13.19
N ILE A 124 9.22 11.35 13.38
CA ILE A 124 8.37 12.25 12.61
C ILE A 124 8.84 13.71 12.66
N ALA A 125 9.47 14.15 13.76
CA ALA A 125 9.89 15.54 13.89
C ALA A 125 11.16 15.87 13.10
N ASN A 126 12.02 14.87 12.87
CA ASN A 126 13.37 15.09 12.36
C ASN A 126 13.68 14.34 11.05
N HIS A 127 12.98 13.23 10.77
CA HIS A 127 13.30 12.33 9.66
C HIS A 127 12.38 12.53 8.45
N ILE A 128 11.30 13.30 8.57
CA ILE A 128 10.35 13.50 7.46
C ILE A 128 9.71 14.88 7.51
N THR A 129 9.46 15.46 6.33
CA THR A 129 8.70 16.71 6.16
C THR A 129 7.50 16.47 5.26
N ILE A 130 6.30 16.80 5.75
CA ILE A 130 5.05 16.72 4.97
C ILE A 130 4.75 18.09 4.36
N ILE A 131 4.61 18.13 3.04
CA ILE A 131 4.44 19.35 2.25
C ILE A 131 3.10 19.27 1.49
N PRO A 132 1.99 19.69 2.11
CA PRO A 132 0.71 19.71 1.44
C PRO A 132 0.67 20.80 0.34
N LYS A 133 0.10 20.45 -0.81
CA LYS A 133 -0.20 21.36 -1.94
C LYS A 133 -1.62 21.09 -2.44
N LEU A 134 -2.61 21.43 -1.61
CA LEU A 134 -4.02 21.22 -1.90
C LEU A 134 -4.63 22.47 -2.57
N LYS A 135 -5.42 22.26 -3.63
CA LYS A 135 -6.11 23.34 -4.36
C LYS A 135 -7.59 23.03 -4.53
N PRO A 136 -8.47 24.03 -4.67
CA PRO A 136 -9.86 23.75 -5.01
C PRO A 136 -9.97 23.00 -6.35
N GLY A 137 -11.01 22.18 -6.47
CA GLY A 137 -11.42 21.57 -7.74
C GLY A 137 -12.00 22.60 -8.71
N SER A 138 -12.19 22.21 -9.98
CA SER A 138 -12.91 23.04 -10.95
C SER A 138 -14.37 23.24 -10.52
N LYS A 139 -14.92 24.43 -10.77
CA LYS A 139 -16.32 24.78 -10.40
C LYS A 139 -17.33 23.75 -10.89
N ASP A 140 -17.20 23.27 -12.13
CA ASP A 140 -18.14 22.30 -12.72
C ASP A 140 -18.19 20.97 -11.94
N LEU A 141 -17.04 20.45 -11.49
CA LEU A 141 -16.97 19.21 -10.70
C LEU A 141 -17.48 19.42 -9.28
N VAL A 142 -17.29 20.60 -8.71
CA VAL A 142 -17.81 20.95 -7.38
C VAL A 142 -19.33 21.08 -7.43
N GLU A 143 -19.89 21.80 -8.41
CA GLU A 143 -21.33 21.94 -8.59
C GLU A 143 -22.03 20.61 -8.89
N LEU A 144 -21.40 19.78 -9.73
CA LEU A 144 -21.87 18.42 -10.01
C LEU A 144 -22.02 17.65 -8.70
N PHE A 145 -21.00 17.72 -7.86
CA PHE A 145 -20.94 17.01 -6.60
C PHE A 145 -21.97 17.54 -5.57
N GLU A 146 -22.14 18.85 -5.46
CA GLU A 146 -23.10 19.51 -4.55
C GLU A 146 -24.56 19.19 -4.91
N ARG A 147 -24.88 19.11 -6.21
CA ARG A 147 -26.24 18.82 -6.69
C ARG A 147 -26.76 17.46 -6.23
N PHE A 148 -25.88 16.45 -6.06
CA PHE A 148 -26.29 15.09 -5.71
C PHE A 148 -26.38 14.84 -4.21
N GLN A 149 -25.38 15.30 -3.44
CA GLN A 149 -25.35 15.05 -2.00
C GLN A 149 -26.51 15.72 -1.27
N LEU A 150 -26.92 16.91 -1.71
CA LEU A 150 -28.01 17.66 -1.07
C LEU A 150 -29.41 17.21 -1.50
N LYS A 151 -29.54 16.48 -2.62
CA LYS A 151 -30.82 15.98 -3.14
C LYS A 151 -31.06 14.49 -2.89
N GLY A 152 -30.06 13.75 -2.39
CA GLY A 152 -30.16 12.32 -2.12
C GLY A 152 -30.24 11.45 -3.38
N GLU A 153 -29.72 11.95 -4.50
CA GLU A 153 -29.69 11.25 -5.78
C GLU A 153 -28.44 10.34 -5.88
N ILE A 154 -28.51 9.29 -6.72
CA ILE A 154 -27.34 8.44 -6.99
C ILE A 154 -26.26 9.31 -7.67
N PRO A 155 -25.03 9.38 -7.12
CA PRO A 155 -23.96 10.18 -7.71
C PRO A 155 -23.66 9.77 -9.15
N LEU A 156 -23.44 10.74 -10.04
CA LEU A 156 -22.89 10.45 -11.36
C LEU A 156 -21.41 10.09 -11.25
N ALA A 157 -20.94 9.26 -12.19
CA ALA A 157 -19.52 8.96 -12.33
C ALA A 157 -18.75 10.25 -12.62
N ASN A 158 -17.67 10.46 -11.88
CA ASN A 158 -16.81 11.64 -12.06
C ASN A 158 -15.90 11.55 -13.30
N ASP A 159 -15.69 10.34 -13.83
CA ASP A 159 -14.75 10.04 -14.91
C ASP A 159 -15.25 8.80 -15.69
N THR A 160 -14.58 8.48 -16.80
CA THR A 160 -14.76 7.25 -17.58
C THR A 160 -13.60 6.28 -17.31
N SER A 161 -13.78 5.42 -16.31
CA SER A 161 -12.79 4.46 -15.80
C SER A 161 -13.40 3.06 -15.65
N PHE A 162 -12.57 2.08 -15.30
CA PHE A 162 -13.00 0.71 -14.99
C PHE A 162 -12.32 0.19 -13.73
N GLY A 163 -12.97 -0.77 -13.06
CA GLY A 163 -12.41 -1.51 -11.94
C GLY A 163 -12.37 -3.01 -12.23
N THR A 164 -11.41 -3.71 -11.65
CA THR A 164 -11.29 -5.17 -11.75
C THR A 164 -11.17 -5.80 -10.37
N GLY A 165 -11.67 -7.02 -10.23
CA GLY A 165 -11.60 -7.80 -9.01
C GLY A 165 -11.68 -9.29 -9.33
N PHE A 166 -11.07 -10.12 -8.50
CA PHE A 166 -11.09 -11.57 -8.66
C PHE A 166 -10.97 -12.26 -7.30
N ALA A 167 -11.57 -13.44 -7.21
CA ALA A 167 -11.47 -14.32 -6.06
C ALA A 167 -11.66 -15.79 -6.53
N PRO A 168 -11.16 -16.78 -5.76
CA PRO A 168 -10.21 -16.61 -4.65
C PRO A 168 -8.79 -16.32 -5.18
N PHE A 169 -7.90 -15.97 -4.25
CA PHE A 169 -6.46 -16.07 -4.50
C PHE A 169 -6.05 -17.53 -4.68
N ASN A 170 -5.11 -17.78 -5.58
CA ASN A 170 -4.44 -19.07 -5.71
C ASN A 170 -3.28 -19.21 -4.70
N ASP A 171 -2.55 -20.32 -4.75
CA ASP A 171 -1.43 -20.60 -3.85
C ASP A 171 -0.37 -19.47 -3.83
N THR A 172 0.11 -19.02 -5.00
CA THR A 172 1.18 -18.01 -5.07
C THR A 172 0.70 -16.66 -4.57
N GLU A 173 -0.51 -16.24 -4.96
CA GLU A 173 -1.16 -15.02 -4.47
C GLU A 173 -1.36 -15.05 -2.95
N THR A 174 -1.83 -16.18 -2.41
CA THR A 174 -2.06 -16.38 -0.98
C THR A 174 -0.75 -16.33 -0.19
N ILE A 175 0.30 -17.01 -0.66
CA ILE A 175 1.61 -17.00 0.00
C ILE A 175 2.19 -15.58 0.05
N VAL A 176 2.21 -14.87 -1.08
CA VAL A 176 2.76 -13.50 -1.13
C VAL A 176 1.97 -12.56 -0.22
N TYR A 177 0.64 -12.66 -0.23
CA TYR A 177 -0.23 -11.83 0.61
C TYR A 177 -0.04 -12.11 2.11
N GLU A 178 -0.14 -13.37 2.52
CA GLU A 178 -0.11 -13.77 3.93
C GLU A 178 1.28 -13.61 4.54
N LEU A 179 2.36 -13.83 3.78
CA LEU A 179 3.72 -13.62 4.28
C LEU A 179 3.97 -12.16 4.65
N GLU A 180 3.66 -11.22 3.76
CA GLU A 180 3.88 -9.79 4.06
C GLU A 180 3.08 -9.37 5.28
N ARG A 181 1.79 -9.74 5.33
CA ARG A 181 0.92 -9.38 6.46
C ARG A 181 1.39 -9.98 7.78
N THR A 182 1.87 -11.22 7.75
CA THR A 182 2.36 -11.88 8.96
C THR A 182 3.66 -11.23 9.44
N LEU A 183 4.61 -10.97 8.53
CA LEU A 183 5.89 -10.36 8.85
C LEU A 183 5.76 -8.88 9.27
N ASN A 184 4.70 -8.20 8.81
CA ASN A 184 4.31 -6.85 9.27
C ASN A 184 3.26 -6.83 10.39
N SER A 185 2.88 -7.99 10.94
CA SER A 185 1.92 -8.04 12.04
C SER A 185 2.54 -7.52 13.34
N LYS A 186 1.72 -6.84 14.16
CA LYS A 186 2.13 -6.35 15.50
C LYS A 186 2.68 -7.48 16.38
N GLU A 187 2.11 -8.67 16.28
CA GLU A 187 2.55 -9.85 17.04
C GLU A 187 3.95 -10.29 16.64
N PHE A 188 4.22 -10.40 15.33
CA PHE A 188 5.54 -10.78 14.84
C PHE A 188 6.60 -9.74 15.18
N LYS A 189 6.30 -8.45 14.94
CA LYS A 189 7.21 -7.32 15.22
C LYS A 189 7.57 -7.17 16.70
N LYS A 190 6.65 -7.51 17.61
CA LYS A 190 6.91 -7.50 19.05
C LYS A 190 8.07 -8.43 19.43
N ASN A 191 8.16 -9.58 18.79
CA ASN A 191 9.21 -10.57 19.04
C ASN A 191 10.44 -10.34 18.13
N HIS A 192 10.27 -9.64 17.01
CA HIS A 192 11.31 -9.36 16.03
C HIS A 192 11.39 -7.86 15.72
N PRO A 193 11.77 -7.00 16.70
CA PRO A 193 11.78 -5.54 16.51
C PRO A 193 12.82 -5.06 15.49
N TYR A 194 13.76 -5.93 15.13
CA TYR A 194 14.76 -5.69 14.08
C TYR A 194 14.19 -5.79 12.67
N VAL A 195 12.99 -6.32 12.47
CA VAL A 195 12.34 -6.40 11.16
C VAL A 195 11.65 -5.06 10.89
N GLY A 196 12.15 -4.30 9.92
CA GLY A 196 11.56 -3.03 9.47
C GLY A 196 10.28 -3.23 8.66
N GLU A 197 9.47 -2.18 8.55
CA GLU A 197 8.15 -2.24 7.93
C GLU A 197 8.18 -2.30 6.40
N ASP A 198 9.30 -1.92 5.79
CA ASP A 198 9.54 -2.08 4.36
C ASP A 198 9.90 -3.53 4.04
N ILE A 199 8.89 -4.23 3.56
CA ILE A 199 8.95 -5.63 3.13
C ILE A 199 8.33 -5.71 1.74
N LYS A 200 9.12 -6.07 0.74
CA LYS A 200 8.64 -6.36 -0.62
C LYS A 200 8.77 -7.86 -0.88
N ILE A 201 7.68 -8.49 -1.26
CA ILE A 201 7.64 -9.93 -1.55
C ILE A 201 7.29 -10.15 -3.01
N MET A 202 8.13 -10.90 -3.71
CA MET A 202 7.94 -11.35 -5.08
C MET A 202 7.82 -12.87 -5.09
N GLY A 203 6.67 -13.37 -5.54
CA GLY A 203 6.45 -14.79 -5.81
C GLY A 203 6.52 -15.08 -7.30
N VAL A 204 7.36 -16.03 -7.68
CA VAL A 204 7.46 -16.56 -9.04
C VAL A 204 7.20 -18.05 -9.00
N ARG A 205 6.10 -18.50 -9.61
CA ARG A 205 5.80 -19.91 -9.77
C ARG A 205 6.22 -20.37 -11.16
N ASN A 206 6.92 -21.49 -11.22
CA ASN A 206 7.24 -22.22 -12.44
C ASN A 206 6.78 -23.67 -12.26
N TYR A 207 5.70 -24.05 -12.93
CA TYR A 207 4.94 -25.28 -12.72
C TYR A 207 4.59 -25.46 -11.22
N ASP A 208 5.16 -26.48 -10.58
CA ASP A 208 4.93 -26.85 -9.17
C ASP A 208 6.01 -26.33 -8.22
N GLN A 209 6.88 -25.42 -8.68
CA GLN A 209 7.90 -24.77 -7.86
C GLN A 209 7.60 -23.29 -7.69
N ILE A 210 7.51 -22.83 -6.45
CA ILE A 210 7.29 -21.43 -6.09
C ILE A 210 8.57 -20.88 -5.46
N ARG A 211 9.17 -19.89 -6.11
CA ARG A 211 10.24 -19.07 -5.56
C ARG A 211 9.65 -17.82 -4.95
N ILE A 212 9.87 -17.60 -3.66
CA ILE A 212 9.54 -16.36 -2.96
C ILE A 212 10.84 -15.61 -2.67
N THR A 213 10.98 -14.41 -3.22
CA THR A 213 12.05 -13.47 -2.88
C THR A 213 11.48 -12.39 -1.98
N ILE A 214 12.09 -12.18 -0.82
CA ILE A 214 11.72 -11.17 0.16
C ILE A 214 12.86 -10.16 0.24
N ALA A 215 12.57 -8.89 -0.03
CA ALA A 215 13.44 -7.77 0.32
C ALA A 215 12.86 -7.12 1.57
N MET A 216 13.65 -7.02 2.64
CA MET A 216 13.21 -6.63 3.96
C MET A 216 14.27 -5.77 4.63
N ALA A 217 13.89 -4.56 5.01
CA ALA A 217 14.72 -3.69 5.80
C ALA A 217 14.94 -4.27 7.21
N PHE A 218 16.18 -4.26 7.70
CA PHE A 218 16.49 -4.56 9.10
C PHE A 218 16.81 -3.26 9.84
N VAL A 219 16.22 -3.04 11.00
CA VAL A 219 16.40 -1.81 11.77
C VAL A 219 17.70 -1.87 12.57
N ASP A 220 18.61 -0.97 12.26
CA ASP A 220 20.05 -1.05 12.55
C ASP A 220 20.40 -1.01 14.04
N LYS A 221 19.67 -0.23 14.85
CA LYS A 221 19.84 -0.17 16.31
C LYS A 221 19.53 -1.50 17.01
N TYR A 222 18.83 -2.40 16.34
CA TYR A 222 18.56 -3.75 16.84
C TYR A 222 19.53 -4.79 16.27
N VAL A 223 20.49 -4.42 15.44
CA VAL A 223 21.47 -5.34 14.83
C VAL A 223 22.88 -4.93 15.22
N LYS A 224 23.58 -5.79 15.98
CA LYS A 224 24.87 -5.46 16.62
C LYS A 224 26.05 -5.51 15.67
N ASP A 225 26.04 -6.47 14.75
CA ASP A 225 27.10 -6.72 13.78
C ASP A 225 26.57 -7.64 12.66
N ILE A 226 27.46 -8.01 11.73
CA ILE A 226 27.14 -8.86 10.59
C ILE A 226 26.71 -10.29 10.96
N ASN A 227 27.21 -10.84 12.07
CA ASN A 227 26.81 -12.19 12.49
C ASN A 227 25.41 -12.17 13.08
N ASP A 228 25.11 -11.17 13.91
CA ASP A 228 23.77 -10.93 14.45
C ASP A 228 22.75 -10.67 13.32
N TYR A 229 23.13 -9.94 12.26
CA TYR A 229 22.31 -9.79 11.06
C TYR A 229 21.98 -11.14 10.40
N LYS A 230 23.00 -11.99 10.17
CA LYS A 230 22.84 -13.30 9.53
C LYS A 230 21.94 -14.23 10.34
N GLU A 231 22.14 -14.30 11.67
CA GLU A 231 21.31 -15.10 12.56
C GLU A 231 19.84 -14.66 12.50
N LYS A 232 19.59 -13.34 12.55
CA LYS A 232 18.25 -12.78 12.44
C LYS A 232 17.61 -13.01 11.08
N LYS A 233 18.39 -12.88 9.99
CA LYS A 233 17.97 -13.17 8.63
C LYS A 233 17.54 -14.63 8.50
N GLU A 234 18.35 -15.56 8.99
CA GLU A 234 18.04 -17.00 9.00
C GLU A 234 16.77 -17.33 9.80
N LEU A 235 16.58 -16.70 10.97
CA LEU A 235 15.36 -16.86 11.78
C LEU A 235 14.10 -16.45 11.00
N VAL A 236 14.13 -15.28 10.34
CA VAL A 236 12.99 -14.77 9.57
C VAL A 236 12.75 -15.64 8.33
N GLU A 237 13.80 -16.05 7.62
CA GLU A 237 13.72 -16.92 6.45
C GLU A 237 13.08 -18.27 6.78
N ASN A 238 13.52 -18.91 7.87
CA ASN A 238 12.95 -20.17 8.36
C ASN A 238 11.48 -20.01 8.79
N TYR A 239 11.14 -18.89 9.44
CA TYR A 239 9.76 -18.60 9.82
C TYR A 239 8.87 -18.40 8.59
N ALA A 240 9.32 -17.63 7.59
CA ALA A 240 8.61 -17.43 6.33
C ALA A 240 8.42 -18.75 5.58
N TYR A 241 9.45 -19.60 5.52
CA TYR A 241 9.33 -20.94 4.94
C TYR A 241 8.28 -21.77 5.66
N SER A 242 8.24 -21.72 7.00
CA SER A 242 7.29 -22.47 7.81
C SER A 242 5.82 -22.07 7.58
N ILE A 243 5.57 -20.82 7.19
CA ILE A 243 4.25 -20.32 6.80
C ILE A 243 3.92 -20.79 5.38
N ALA A 244 4.82 -20.54 4.44
CA ALA A 244 4.56 -20.79 3.02
C ALA A 244 4.27 -22.28 2.74
N GLN A 245 4.99 -23.20 3.38
CA GLN A 245 4.76 -24.65 3.23
C GLN A 245 3.39 -25.12 3.75
N LYS A 246 2.71 -24.34 4.61
CA LYS A 246 1.36 -24.67 5.10
C LYS A 246 0.26 -24.21 4.15
N LEU A 247 0.59 -23.31 3.21
CA LEU A 247 -0.36 -22.67 2.31
C LEU A 247 -0.44 -23.36 0.94
N THR A 248 0.43 -24.33 0.66
CA THR A 248 0.45 -25.05 -0.62
C THR A 248 1.05 -26.44 -0.47
N THR A 249 0.72 -27.34 -1.40
CA THR A 249 1.40 -28.63 -1.56
C THR A 249 2.57 -28.58 -2.56
N LYS A 250 2.79 -27.43 -3.19
CA LYS A 250 3.89 -27.19 -4.16
C LYS A 250 5.23 -27.03 -3.43
N GLU A 251 6.34 -27.24 -4.15
CA GLU A 251 7.68 -26.99 -3.61
C GLU A 251 7.86 -25.47 -3.47
N VAL A 252 8.24 -24.99 -2.28
CA VAL A 252 8.48 -23.56 -2.01
C VAL A 252 9.95 -23.34 -1.66
N LYS A 253 10.56 -22.27 -2.19
CA LYS A 253 11.88 -21.78 -1.78
C LYS A 253 11.77 -20.31 -1.38
N ILE A 254 12.23 -19.98 -0.18
CA ILE A 254 12.34 -18.60 0.28
C ILE A 254 13.76 -18.11 0.02
N PHE A 255 13.89 -16.83 -0.30
CA PHE A 255 15.16 -16.12 -0.40
C PHE A 255 14.98 -14.75 0.23
N LEU A 256 15.79 -14.42 1.23
CA LEU A 256 15.74 -13.13 1.94
C LEU A 256 16.94 -12.27 1.55
N ASN A 257 16.69 -10.99 1.25
CA ASN A 257 17.70 -9.96 0.96
C ASN A 257 18.79 -10.45 -0.02
N THR A 258 18.38 -10.85 -1.22
CA THR A 258 19.28 -11.45 -2.22
C THR A 258 20.32 -10.49 -2.79
N ALA A 259 20.22 -9.20 -2.48
CA ALA A 259 21.19 -8.17 -2.88
C ALA A 259 22.36 -8.04 -1.88
N ASP A 260 22.29 -8.70 -0.72
CA ASP A 260 23.36 -8.65 0.27
C ASP A 260 24.67 -9.21 -0.27
N GLU A 261 25.78 -8.51 -0.01
CA GLU A 261 27.15 -9.02 -0.11
C GLU A 261 27.74 -9.11 1.30
N GLU A 262 27.33 -10.14 2.03
CA GLU A 262 27.61 -10.30 3.46
C GLU A 262 29.11 -10.34 3.80
N GLU A 263 29.95 -10.89 2.91
CA GLU A 263 31.42 -10.92 3.09
C GLU A 263 32.05 -9.53 3.03
N LYS A 264 31.40 -8.59 2.33
CA LYS A 264 31.82 -7.19 2.24
C LYS A 264 31.09 -6.30 3.26
N GLY A 265 30.21 -6.88 4.08
CA GLY A 265 29.38 -6.14 5.03
C GLY A 265 28.32 -5.25 4.37
N SER A 266 28.03 -5.44 3.08
CA SER A 266 26.95 -4.73 2.39
C SER A 266 25.65 -5.52 2.60
N VAL A 267 24.82 -5.04 3.51
CA VAL A 267 23.56 -5.70 3.90
C VAL A 267 22.43 -4.70 4.02
N TYR A 268 21.19 -5.17 3.88
CA TYR A 268 20.01 -4.31 3.95
C TYR A 268 19.62 -3.95 5.39
N ILE A 269 20.34 -2.99 5.96
CA ILE A 269 20.00 -2.32 7.23
C ILE A 269 19.54 -0.88 7.00
N THR A 270 18.69 -0.39 7.90
CA THR A 270 18.07 0.95 7.87
C THR A 270 17.97 1.51 9.29
N VAL A 271 17.96 2.83 9.44
CA VAL A 271 17.73 3.54 10.70
C VAL A 271 16.26 3.45 11.12
N THR A 272 15.35 3.55 10.16
CA THR A 272 13.92 3.79 10.37
C THR A 272 13.02 2.61 10.00
N GLY A 273 13.55 1.58 9.36
CA GLY A 273 12.77 0.43 8.89
C GLY A 273 12.12 0.61 7.52
N THR A 274 12.43 1.70 6.80
CA THR A 274 12.00 1.95 5.41
C THR A 274 13.18 2.35 4.53
N SER A 275 13.22 1.90 3.27
CA SER A 275 14.23 2.36 2.30
C SER A 275 14.04 3.81 1.88
N ALA A 276 12.90 4.43 2.18
CA ALA A 276 12.66 5.85 1.95
C ALA A 276 13.76 6.74 2.57
N GLU A 277 14.43 6.28 3.63
CA GLU A 277 15.53 7.02 4.26
C GLU A 277 16.80 7.12 3.40
N ALA A 278 16.94 6.28 2.36
CA ALA A 278 18.18 6.08 1.61
C ALA A 278 17.99 6.23 0.08
N GLY A 279 17.13 7.16 -0.33
CA GLY A 279 16.99 7.58 -1.73
C GLY A 279 15.96 6.80 -2.57
N ASP A 280 15.20 5.88 -1.98
CA ASP A 280 14.05 5.27 -2.67
C ASP A 280 12.83 6.20 -2.61
N ASP A 281 12.36 6.62 -3.78
CA ASP A 281 11.17 7.45 -3.95
C ASP A 281 9.88 6.61 -3.97
N GLY A 282 8.73 7.26 -3.74
CA GLY A 282 7.41 6.64 -3.79
C GLY A 282 6.35 7.52 -4.43
N GLU A 283 5.32 6.90 -5.02
CA GLU A 283 4.20 7.61 -5.61
C GLU A 283 2.87 6.84 -5.45
N ILE A 284 1.76 7.57 -5.26
CA ILE A 284 0.42 6.96 -5.21
C ILE A 284 0.14 6.18 -6.50
N GLY A 285 -0.44 4.99 -6.35
CA GLY A 285 -0.87 4.15 -7.46
C GLY A 285 0.25 3.31 -8.08
N ARG A 286 1.50 3.44 -7.61
CA ARG A 286 2.65 2.62 -8.05
C ARG A 286 2.84 1.36 -7.20
N GLY A 287 1.99 1.18 -6.21
CA GLY A 287 1.93 0.02 -5.34
C GLY A 287 0.91 -1.04 -5.74
N ASN A 288 0.40 -1.70 -4.72
CA ASN A 288 -0.55 -2.80 -4.84
C ASN A 288 -1.89 -2.35 -5.47
N ARG A 289 -2.66 -3.30 -6.02
CA ARG A 289 -4.07 -3.05 -6.37
C ARG A 289 -4.94 -3.10 -5.11
N VAL A 290 -6.25 -2.84 -5.24
CA VAL A 290 -7.19 -2.84 -4.09
C VAL A 290 -7.25 -4.16 -3.33
N ASN A 291 -6.91 -5.26 -3.98
CA ASN A 291 -6.81 -6.59 -3.36
C ASN A 291 -5.49 -6.80 -2.58
N GLY A 292 -4.59 -5.81 -2.60
CA GLY A 292 -3.30 -5.87 -1.91
C GLY A 292 -2.18 -6.56 -2.70
N LEU A 293 -2.36 -6.88 -3.98
CA LEU A 293 -1.33 -7.55 -4.80
C LEU A 293 -1.10 -6.84 -6.13
N ILE A 294 0.04 -7.12 -6.75
CA ILE A 294 0.36 -6.85 -8.15
C ILE A 294 0.41 -8.21 -8.85
N THR A 295 -0.52 -8.44 -9.79
CA THR A 295 -0.77 -9.75 -10.40
C THR A 295 -0.80 -9.63 -11.93
N PRO A 296 0.37 -9.57 -12.60
CA PRO A 296 0.44 -9.40 -14.07
C PRO A 296 -0.28 -10.48 -14.89
N TYR A 297 -0.61 -11.63 -14.29
CA TYR A 297 -1.35 -12.72 -14.92
C TYR A 297 -2.88 -12.62 -14.72
N ARG A 298 -3.36 -11.60 -13.98
CA ARG A 298 -4.78 -11.29 -13.74
C ARG A 298 -5.14 -9.95 -14.39
N PRO A 299 -6.41 -9.74 -14.78
CA PRO A 299 -6.87 -8.40 -15.18
C PRO A 299 -6.71 -7.39 -14.04
N MET A 300 -6.02 -6.28 -14.31
CA MET A 300 -5.79 -5.20 -13.35
C MET A 300 -6.26 -3.86 -13.91
N SER A 301 -6.90 -3.05 -13.06
CA SER A 301 -7.08 -1.63 -13.30
C SER A 301 -5.81 -0.86 -12.91
N LEU A 302 -5.43 0.09 -13.77
CA LEU A 302 -4.33 1.03 -13.50
C LEU A 302 -4.77 2.23 -12.64
N GLU A 303 -6.06 2.34 -12.34
CA GLU A 303 -6.57 3.37 -11.43
C GLU A 303 -5.96 3.20 -10.04
N ALA A 304 -5.31 4.26 -9.53
CA ALA A 304 -4.98 4.35 -8.12
C ALA A 304 -6.26 4.50 -7.31
N ALA A 305 -6.55 3.62 -6.35
CA ALA A 305 -7.75 3.76 -5.53
C ALA A 305 -7.56 4.75 -4.37
N ALA A 306 -6.35 4.76 -3.79
CA ALA A 306 -5.98 5.59 -2.65
C ALA A 306 -6.20 7.08 -2.89
N GLY A 307 -6.81 7.77 -1.93
CA GLY A 307 -6.97 9.23 -1.93
C GLY A 307 -8.07 9.79 -2.82
N LYS A 308 -8.72 8.96 -3.64
CA LYS A 308 -9.91 9.34 -4.41
C LYS A 308 -11.15 9.40 -3.50
N ASN A 309 -12.05 10.35 -3.76
CA ASN A 309 -13.28 10.45 -2.95
C ASN A 309 -14.14 9.16 -3.03
N PRO A 310 -14.74 8.73 -1.92
CA PRO A 310 -15.52 7.50 -1.86
C PRO A 310 -16.95 7.63 -2.42
N VAL A 311 -17.35 8.80 -2.92
CA VAL A 311 -18.75 9.09 -3.31
C VAL A 311 -18.98 8.88 -4.81
N SER A 312 -18.10 9.44 -5.63
CA SER A 312 -18.31 9.56 -7.08
C SER A 312 -17.14 9.01 -7.90
N HIS A 313 -15.98 8.76 -7.27
CA HIS A 313 -14.81 8.35 -8.04
C HIS A 313 -14.85 6.87 -8.41
N ILE A 314 -15.26 6.58 -9.66
CA ILE A 314 -15.47 5.20 -10.09
C ILE A 314 -14.17 4.37 -10.16
N GLY A 315 -13.01 4.99 -10.41
CA GLY A 315 -11.71 4.31 -10.26
C GLY A 315 -11.47 3.69 -8.87
N LYS A 316 -11.99 4.29 -7.79
CA LYS A 316 -11.97 3.68 -6.45
C LYS A 316 -13.14 2.72 -6.27
N ILE A 317 -14.36 3.21 -6.49
CA ILE A 317 -15.60 2.50 -6.20
C ILE A 317 -15.71 1.19 -7.00
N TYR A 318 -15.43 1.20 -8.31
CA TYR A 318 -15.55 0.00 -9.14
C TYR A 318 -14.49 -1.04 -8.83
N ASN A 319 -13.27 -0.64 -8.44
CA ASN A 319 -12.25 -1.60 -8.02
C ASN A 319 -12.67 -2.29 -6.70
N THR A 320 -13.11 -1.52 -5.70
CA THR A 320 -13.58 -2.09 -4.44
C THR A 320 -14.84 -2.94 -4.63
N ALA A 321 -15.82 -2.46 -5.41
CA ALA A 321 -17.05 -3.19 -5.70
C ALA A 321 -16.79 -4.48 -6.49
N ALA A 322 -15.86 -4.47 -7.46
CA ALA A 322 -15.50 -5.67 -8.21
C ALA A 322 -14.87 -6.73 -7.31
N MET A 323 -14.05 -6.33 -6.33
CA MET A 323 -13.48 -7.25 -5.34
C MET A 323 -14.58 -7.86 -4.45
N ASP A 324 -15.45 -7.01 -3.86
CA ASP A 324 -16.57 -7.46 -3.02
C ASP A 324 -17.50 -8.42 -3.80
N MET A 325 -17.85 -8.09 -5.04
CA MET A 325 -18.65 -8.96 -5.90
C MET A 325 -17.96 -10.30 -6.14
N ALA A 326 -16.65 -10.32 -6.42
CA ALA A 326 -15.92 -11.57 -6.66
C ALA A 326 -15.91 -12.47 -5.41
N GLU A 327 -15.63 -11.91 -4.24
CA GLU A 327 -15.63 -12.64 -2.96
C GLU A 327 -17.01 -13.20 -2.61
N ARG A 328 -18.07 -12.39 -2.82
CA ARG A 328 -19.45 -12.80 -2.59
C ARG A 328 -19.91 -13.88 -3.55
N ILE A 329 -19.55 -13.80 -4.84
CA ILE A 329 -19.87 -14.85 -5.81
C ILE A 329 -19.25 -16.18 -5.37
N VAL A 330 -17.97 -16.19 -4.98
CA VAL A 330 -17.27 -17.41 -4.56
C VAL A 330 -17.86 -18.00 -3.28
N SER A 331 -18.31 -17.17 -2.35
CA SER A 331 -18.84 -17.62 -1.05
C SER A 331 -20.33 -17.99 -1.09
N GLU A 332 -21.14 -17.33 -1.92
CA GLU A 332 -22.60 -17.51 -1.97
C GLU A 332 -23.05 -18.47 -3.09
N VAL A 333 -22.33 -18.52 -4.21
CA VAL A 333 -22.70 -19.36 -5.36
C VAL A 333 -22.03 -20.72 -5.25
N LYS A 334 -22.81 -21.74 -4.86
CA LYS A 334 -22.35 -23.12 -4.80
C LYS A 334 -22.01 -23.63 -6.21
N ARG A 335 -20.86 -24.32 -6.30
CA ARG A 335 -20.41 -25.01 -7.53
C ARG A 335 -21.30 -26.19 -7.89
#